data_AF-A0A286C7I3-F1
#
_entry.id   AF-A0A286C7I3-F1
#
_cell.length_a   1.000
_cell.length_b   1.000
_cell.length_c   1.000
_cell.angle_alpha   90.00
_cell.angle_beta   90.00
_cell.angle_gamma   90.00
#
_symmetry.space_group_name_H-M   'P 1'
#
loop_
_entity.id
_entity.type
_entity.pdbx_description
1 polymer ?
#
loop_
_entity_poly.entity_id
_entity_poly.type
_entity_poly.pdbx_seq_one_letter_code
_entity_poly.pdbx_strand_id
1 'polypeptide(L)'
;MDIDPLPIGDILPCIDINDAGWGGSDVRKLLCPVCSGSYNHMEPSYLKDGGDNYDAKWGGRGDLTVVPMWGECGSKWEVCIGFHKGESFMFTRVSQSCKDQKNP
;
A
#
# COMPACT_ATOMS: atom_id res chain seq x y z
N MET A 1 -12.63 -28.96 21.69
CA MET A 1 -11.76 -28.48 20.59
C MET A 1 -11.51 -27.04 20.91
N ASP A 2 -10.42 -26.81 21.63
CA ASP A 2 -10.01 -25.48 22.05
C ASP A 2 -9.49 -24.75 20.81
N ILE A 3 -10.05 -23.57 20.54
CA ILE A 3 -9.62 -22.70 19.47
C ILE A 3 -8.35 -22.04 19.99
N ASP A 4 -7.19 -22.39 19.44
CA ASP A 4 -5.94 -21.72 19.77
C ASP A 4 -6.10 -20.20 19.51
N PRO A 5 -5.77 -19.33 20.47
CA PRO A 5 -5.83 -17.90 20.25
C PRO A 5 -4.80 -17.52 19.18
N LEU A 6 -5.28 -16.86 18.12
CA LEU A 6 -4.44 -16.32 17.06
C LEU A 6 -3.28 -15.51 17.68
N PRO A 7 -2.04 -15.67 17.17
CA PRO A 7 -0.90 -14.95 17.72
C PRO A 7 -1.17 -13.44 17.72
N ILE A 8 -1.01 -12.82 18.90
CA ILE A 8 -1.27 -11.41 19.21
C ILE A 8 -0.47 -10.41 18.32
N GLY A 9 0.38 -10.91 17.42
CA GLY A 9 1.16 -10.10 16.46
C GLY A 9 0.52 -9.87 15.09
N ASP A 10 -0.53 -10.62 14.71
CA ASP A 10 -1.07 -10.57 13.33
C ASP A 10 -2.35 -9.72 13.19
N ILE A 11 -2.89 -9.23 14.31
CA ILE A 11 -3.94 -8.22 14.30
C ILE A 11 -3.24 -6.87 14.36
N LEU A 12 -3.11 -6.19 13.22
CA LEU A 12 -2.77 -4.78 13.22
C LEU A 12 -3.75 -4.08 14.19
N PRO A 13 -3.26 -3.32 15.18
CA PRO A 13 -4.15 -2.64 16.12
C PRO A 13 -5.16 -1.83 15.31
N CYS A 14 -6.43 -1.92 15.71
CA CYS A 14 -7.48 -1.12 15.09
C CYS A 14 -7.01 0.34 15.16
N ILE A 15 -6.75 0.94 14.00
CA ILE A 15 -6.23 2.30 13.91
C ILE A 15 -7.35 3.19 14.45
N ASP A 16 -7.12 3.83 15.59
CA ASP A 16 -8.06 4.78 16.14
C ASP A 16 -8.13 6.00 15.22
N ILE A 17 -9.27 6.70 15.17
CA ILE A 17 -9.40 7.93 14.37
C ILE A 17 -8.33 8.97 14.73
N ASN A 18 -7.81 8.93 15.97
CA ASN A 18 -6.73 9.77 16.46
C ASN A 18 -5.35 9.33 15.96
N ASP A 19 -5.15 8.05 15.58
CA ASP A 19 -3.91 7.53 14.99
C ASP A 19 -3.77 7.88 13.49
N ALA A 20 -4.87 8.28 12.87
CA ALA A 20 -4.96 8.72 11.47
C ALA A 20 -5.11 10.26 11.34
N GLY A 21 -5.02 11.00 12.45
CA GLY A 21 -5.26 12.44 12.51
C GLY A 21 -4.10 13.32 12.01
N TRP A 22 -4.32 14.63 11.96
CA TRP A 22 -3.25 15.63 11.77
C TRP A 22 -2.86 16.20 13.14
N GLY A 23 -1.57 16.11 13.52
CA GLY A 23 -1.01 16.89 14.63
C GLY A 23 -0.71 16.15 15.95
N GLY A 24 -0.88 14.82 16.02
CA GLY A 24 -0.40 14.00 17.15
C GLY A 24 1.00 13.43 16.92
N SER A 25 1.72 13.06 18.00
CA SER A 25 2.99 12.32 17.93
C SER A 25 2.86 10.91 17.35
N ASP A 26 1.63 10.38 17.29
CA ASP A 26 1.35 8.97 16.98
C ASP A 26 0.70 8.76 15.60
N VAL A 27 0.72 9.78 14.73
CA VAL A 27 0.13 9.70 13.39
C VAL A 27 0.94 8.75 12.50
N ARG A 28 0.31 7.69 12.02
CA ARG A 28 0.93 6.75 11.07
C ARG A 28 0.97 7.34 9.68
N LYS A 29 2.13 7.87 9.30
CA LYS A 29 2.37 8.39 7.96
C LYS A 29 2.66 7.27 6.96
N LEU A 30 2.11 7.41 5.76
CA LEU A 30 2.51 6.60 4.62
C LEU A 30 3.90 7.06 4.15
N LEU A 31 4.88 6.15 4.17
CA LEU A 31 6.27 6.44 3.82
C LEU A 31 6.60 5.94 2.41
N CYS A 32 7.50 6.66 1.73
CA CYS A 32 8.03 6.21 0.45
C CYS A 32 8.74 4.85 0.63
N PRO A 33 8.43 3.82 -0.18
CA PRO A 33 9.03 2.50 -0.04
C PRO A 33 10.52 2.45 -0.41
N VAL A 34 11.06 3.51 -1.05
CA VAL A 34 12.46 3.56 -1.51
C VAL A 34 13.39 4.19 -0.46
N CYS A 35 12.98 5.31 0.13
CA CYS A 35 13.81 6.12 1.03
C CYS A 35 13.16 6.47 2.37
N SER A 36 11.94 5.99 2.64
CA SER A 36 11.16 6.27 3.85
C SER A 36 10.77 7.75 4.03
N GLY A 37 10.89 8.59 3.00
CA GLY A 37 10.41 9.98 3.03
C GLY A 37 8.89 10.05 3.24
N SER A 38 8.42 11.00 4.05
CA SER A 38 7.02 11.08 4.50
C SER A 38 6.11 11.99 3.67
N TYR A 39 6.68 12.85 2.82
CA TYR A 39 5.93 13.77 1.97
C TYR A 39 5.51 13.05 0.69
N ASN A 40 4.41 12.30 0.77
CA ASN A 40 3.80 11.57 -0.33
C ASN A 40 2.43 12.16 -0.67
N HIS A 41 2.13 12.21 -1.95
CA HIS A 41 0.89 12.73 -2.51
C HIS A 41 0.20 11.61 -3.29
N MET A 42 -1.13 11.56 -3.19
CA MET A 42 -1.95 10.60 -3.93
C MET A 42 -2.48 11.20 -5.22
N GLU A 43 -2.64 10.37 -6.24
CA GLU A 43 -3.43 10.64 -7.43
C GLU A 43 -4.76 9.87 -7.36
N PRO A 44 -5.74 10.14 -8.26
CA PRO A 44 -6.99 9.40 -8.29
C PRO A 44 -6.76 7.88 -8.38
N SER A 45 -7.37 7.16 -7.45
CA SER A 45 -7.33 5.70 -7.43
C SER A 45 -8.13 5.11 -8.59
N TYR A 46 -7.75 3.92 -9.03
CA TYR A 46 -8.47 3.20 -10.07
C TYR A 46 -8.46 1.69 -9.82
N LEU A 47 -9.40 0.99 -10.43
CA LEU A 47 -9.52 -0.46 -10.41
C LEU A 47 -8.94 -1.04 -11.70
N LYS A 48 -8.16 -2.11 -11.61
CA LYS A 48 -7.83 -2.98 -12.74
C LYS A 48 -8.64 -4.26 -12.60
N ASP A 49 -9.55 -4.50 -13.53
CA ASP A 49 -10.31 -5.74 -13.59
C ASP A 49 -9.37 -6.89 -13.94
N GLY A 50 -9.36 -7.92 -13.10
CA GLY A 50 -8.51 -9.09 -13.25
C GLY A 50 -9.29 -10.38 -13.43
N GLY A 51 -10.50 -10.46 -12.88
CA GLY A 51 -11.34 -11.66 -12.89
C GLY A 51 -10.54 -12.91 -12.51
N ASP A 52 -10.90 -14.08 -13.04
CA ASP A 52 -10.14 -15.31 -12.78
C ASP A 52 -8.95 -15.54 -13.74
N ASN A 53 -8.62 -14.57 -14.61
CA ASN A 53 -7.69 -14.75 -15.73
C ASN A 53 -6.34 -14.05 -15.56
N TYR A 54 -6.05 -13.48 -14.38
CA TYR A 54 -4.82 -12.72 -14.09
C TYR A 54 -4.69 -11.39 -14.85
N ASP A 55 -5.79 -10.84 -15.38
CA ASP A 55 -5.73 -9.67 -16.27
C ASP A 55 -5.24 -8.38 -15.56
N ALA A 56 -5.39 -8.31 -14.24
CA ALA A 56 -4.90 -7.22 -13.40
C ALA A 56 -3.37 -7.28 -13.13
N LYS A 57 -2.69 -8.36 -13.54
CA LYS A 57 -1.23 -8.51 -13.55
C LYS A 57 -0.53 -8.23 -12.22
N TRP A 58 -1.05 -8.74 -11.10
CA TRP A 58 -0.42 -8.57 -9.78
C TRP A 58 0.18 -9.82 -9.15
N GLY A 59 0.30 -10.89 -9.93
CA GLY A 59 0.79 -12.19 -9.44
C GLY A 59 -0.32 -13.05 -8.84
N GLY A 60 -1.49 -12.46 -8.54
CA GLY A 60 -2.72 -13.17 -8.24
C GLY A 60 -3.77 -13.05 -9.35
N ARG A 61 -4.84 -13.83 -9.20
CA ARG A 61 -6.10 -13.65 -9.92
C ARG A 61 -6.97 -12.65 -9.19
N GLY A 62 -7.91 -12.06 -9.89
CA GLY A 62 -8.89 -11.12 -9.37
C GLY A 62 -8.45 -9.67 -9.49
N ASP A 63 -9.32 -8.78 -9.05
CA ASP A 63 -9.20 -7.36 -9.35
C ASP A 63 -8.13 -6.71 -8.47
N LEU A 64 -7.63 -5.56 -8.92
CA LEU A 64 -6.61 -4.80 -8.23
C LEU A 64 -7.03 -3.34 -8.07
N THR A 65 -7.21 -2.91 -6.83
CA THR A 65 -7.30 -1.48 -6.51
C THR A 65 -5.91 -0.89 -6.46
N VAL A 66 -5.70 0.21 -7.17
CA VAL A 66 -4.43 0.92 -7.25
C VAL A 66 -4.62 2.36 -6.79
N VAL A 67 -3.79 2.81 -5.86
CA VAL A 67 -3.65 4.21 -5.47
C VAL A 67 -2.26 4.68 -5.94
N PRO A 68 -2.17 5.47 -7.01
CA PRO A 68 -0.90 6.01 -7.45
C PRO A 68 -0.40 7.09 -6.50
N MET A 69 0.90 7.10 -6.29
CA MET A 69 1.59 7.97 -5.35
C MET A 69 2.81 8.59 -6.01
N TRP A 70 3.10 9.83 -5.64
CA TRP A 70 4.40 10.44 -5.88
C TRP A 70 4.91 11.09 -4.60
N GLY A 71 6.23 11.02 -4.37
CA GLY A 71 6.86 11.66 -3.23
C GLY A 71 7.68 12.87 -3.65
N GLU A 72 7.78 13.89 -2.78
CA GLU A 72 8.67 15.03 -3.00
C GLU A 72 10.14 14.61 -3.15
N CYS A 73 10.49 13.42 -2.67
CA CYS A 73 11.80 12.80 -2.90
C CYS A 73 12.07 12.40 -4.37
N GLY A 74 11.09 12.47 -5.27
CA GLY A 74 11.23 12.11 -6.68
C GLY A 74 10.85 10.66 -7.02
N SER A 75 10.41 9.85 -6.05
CA SER A 75 9.87 8.51 -6.33
C SER A 75 8.42 8.58 -6.83
N LYS A 76 8.06 7.69 -7.76
CA LYS A 76 6.67 7.37 -8.13
C LYS A 76 6.40 5.90 -7.82
N TRP A 77 5.27 5.63 -7.20
CA TRP A 77 4.95 4.31 -6.70
C TRP A 77 3.44 4.12 -6.54
N GLU A 78 3.00 2.88 -6.33
CA GLU A 78 1.59 2.52 -6.19
C GLU A 78 1.40 1.78 -4.86
N VAL A 79 0.33 2.12 -4.13
CA VAL A 79 -0.24 1.22 -3.11
C VAL A 79 -1.28 0.34 -3.81
N CYS A 80 -1.18 -0.96 -3.60
CA CYS A 80 -1.95 -1.95 -4.33
C CYS A 80 -2.69 -2.88 -3.36
N ILE A 81 -3.97 -3.11 -3.61
CA ILE A 81 -4.78 -4.12 -2.90
C ILE A 81 -5.37 -5.06 -3.96
N GLY A 82 -4.86 -6.28 -4.02
CA GLY A 82 -5.37 -7.36 -4.88
C GLY A 82 -6.42 -8.18 -4.16
N PHE A 83 -7.49 -8.54 -4.85
CA PHE A 83 -8.60 -9.30 -4.27
C PHE A 83 -8.73 -10.65 -4.96
N HIS A 84 -8.73 -11.75 -4.19
CA HIS A 84 -8.95 -13.09 -4.75
C HIS A 84 -9.76 -13.95 -3.79
N LYS A 85 -10.95 -14.40 -4.20
CA LYS A 85 -11.80 -15.34 -3.43
C LYS A 85 -12.02 -14.95 -1.95
N GLY A 86 -12.16 -13.66 -1.69
CA GLY A 86 -12.34 -13.12 -0.33
C GLY A 86 -11.04 -12.80 0.41
N GLU A 87 -9.89 -13.19 -0.13
CA GLU A 87 -8.58 -12.78 0.37
C GLU A 87 -8.18 -11.42 -0.21
N SER A 88 -7.46 -10.63 0.59
CA SER A 88 -6.88 -9.35 0.19
C SER A 88 -5.35 -9.39 0.32
N PHE A 89 -4.66 -8.91 -0.72
CA PHE A 89 -3.20 -8.87 -0.79
C PHE A 89 -2.74 -7.43 -0.92
N MET A 90 -1.99 -6.93 0.07
CA MET A 90 -1.50 -5.56 0.08
C MET A 90 0.00 -5.52 -0.26
N PHE A 91 0.37 -4.69 -1.23
CA PHE A 91 1.77 -4.53 -1.64
C PHE A 91 2.00 -3.16 -2.28
N THR A 92 3.26 -2.84 -2.56
CA THR A 92 3.65 -1.60 -3.24
C THR A 92 4.42 -1.90 -4.51
N ARG A 93 4.23 -1.09 -5.57
CA ARG A 93 5.07 -1.13 -6.77
C ARG A 93 5.80 0.19 -6.94
N VAL A 94 7.09 0.14 -7.20
CA VAL A 94 7.89 1.34 -7.51
C VAL A 94 8.03 1.44 -9.02
N SER A 95 7.48 2.50 -9.61
CA SER A 95 7.62 2.79 -11.04
C SER A 95 8.77 3.76 -11.34
N GLN A 96 9.15 4.58 -10.35
CA GLN A 96 10.30 5.46 -10.41
C GLN A 96 10.96 5.55 -9.03
N SER A 97 12.26 5.26 -8.96
CA SER A 97 13.06 5.33 -7.73
C SER A 97 13.77 6.68 -7.62
N CYS A 98 13.68 7.32 -6.45
CA CYS A 98 14.46 8.52 -6.13
C CYS A 98 15.97 8.28 -6.02
N LYS A 99 16.41 7.02 -5.90
CA LYS A 99 17.84 6.68 -5.89
C LYS A 99 18.44 6.60 -7.29
N ASP A 100 17.61 6.48 -8.31
CA ASP A 100 18.04 6.30 -9.70
C ASP A 100 18.23 7.65 -10.40
N GLN A 101 17.71 8.73 -9.80
CA GLN A 101 18.02 10.10 -10.19
C GLN A 101 19.45 10.44 -9.75
N LYS A 102 20.44 9.96 -10.50
CA LYS A 102 21.77 10.56 -10.47
C LYS A 102 21.60 12.02 -10.87
N ASN A 103 22.05 12.94 -10.02
CA ASN A 103 22.13 14.37 -10.32
C ASN A 103 22.67 14.58 -11.76
N PRO A 104 22.05 15.47 -12.56
CA PRO A 104 22.69 15.93 -13.80
C PRO A 104 24.05 16.57 -13.51
#